data_AF-K3X5I8-F1
#
_entry.id   AF-K3X5I8-F1
#
_cell.length_a   1.000
_cell.length_b   1.000
_cell.length_c   1.000
_cell.angle_alpha   90.00
_cell.angle_beta   90.00
_cell.angle_gamma   90.00
#
_symmetry.space_group_name_H-M   'P 1'
#
loop_
_entity.id
_entity.type
_entity.pdbx_description
1 polymer ?
#
loop_
_entity_poly.entity_id
_entity_poly.type
_entity_poly.pdbx_seq_one_letter_code
_entity_poly.pdbx_strand_id
1 'polypeptide(L)'
;MEGGQTDYQKDIDALERILFRLASVTDERMLEVLQSLLPQLLKLFPNEMSAPLAVQLKDKILQVISHVKTRLQALPHPKLPIQALGELLQETKLSVFTHNFAFMFIGTSYKHFEARKADWHQFCWNQ
;
A
#
# COMPACT_ATOMS: atom_id res chain seq x y z
N MET A 1 29.84 -7.08 6.47
CA MET A 1 28.50 -6.45 6.46
C MET A 1 27.50 -7.36 5.72
N GLU A 2 27.32 -8.61 6.18
CA GLU A 2 26.54 -9.63 5.43
C GLU A 2 25.06 -9.77 5.88
N GLY A 3 24.68 -9.15 7.00
CA GLY A 3 23.34 -9.33 7.59
C GLY A 3 22.18 -8.80 6.73
N GLY A 4 22.36 -7.70 6.00
CA GLY A 4 21.27 -7.05 5.25
C GLY A 4 20.84 -7.75 3.96
N GLN A 5 21.73 -8.52 3.32
CA GLN A 5 21.39 -9.19 2.05
C GLN A 5 20.48 -10.41 2.25
N THR A 6 20.68 -11.15 3.34
CA THR A 6 19.82 -12.30 3.67
C THR A 6 18.42 -11.89 4.12
N ASP A 7 18.27 -10.67 4.63
CA ASP A 7 16.97 -10.12 5.05
C ASP A 7 16.13 -9.74 3.83
N TYR A 8 16.73 -9.04 2.86
CA TYR A 8 16.05 -8.67 1.62
C TYR A 8 15.57 -9.87 0.79
N GLN A 9 16.34 -10.97 0.74
CA GLN A 9 15.88 -12.16 0.03
C GLN A 9 14.64 -12.78 0.68
N LYS A 10 14.58 -12.82 2.01
CA LYS A 10 13.40 -13.31 2.74
C LYS A 10 12.18 -12.43 2.50
N ASP A 11 12.39 -11.11 2.50
CA ASP A 11 11.32 -10.15 2.21
C ASP A 11 10.81 -10.30 0.77
N ILE A 12 11.72 -10.48 -0.19
CA ILE A 12 11.36 -10.76 -1.60
C ILE A 12 10.47 -12.00 -1.69
N ASP A 13 10.91 -13.12 -1.11
CA ASP A 13 10.16 -14.38 -1.15
C ASP A 13 8.80 -14.26 -0.45
N ALA A 14 8.73 -13.49 0.65
CA ALA A 14 7.49 -13.21 1.36
C ALA A 14 6.53 -12.35 0.51
N LEU A 15 7.06 -11.33 -0.18
CA LEU A 15 6.29 -10.46 -1.07
C LEU A 15 5.71 -11.23 -2.26
N GLU A 16 6.44 -12.21 -2.81
CA GLU A 16 5.92 -13.08 -3.87
C GLU A 16 4.72 -13.90 -3.39
N ARG A 17 4.80 -14.48 -2.20
CA ARG A 17 3.68 -15.22 -1.59
C ARG A 17 2.50 -14.30 -1.29
N ILE A 18 2.77 -13.09 -0.81
CA ILE A 18 1.73 -12.08 -0.56
C ILE A 18 1.04 -11.70 -1.87
N LEU A 19 1.80 -11.44 -2.94
CA LEU A 19 1.24 -11.10 -4.25
C LEU A 19 0.34 -12.22 -4.78
N PHE A 20 0.79 -13.47 -4.71
CA PHE A 20 -0.01 -14.63 -5.12
C PHE A 20 -1.32 -14.74 -4.32
N ARG A 21 -1.24 -14.57 -2.99
CA ARG A 21 -2.42 -14.60 -2.12
C ARG A 21 -3.37 -13.45 -2.45
N LEU A 22 -2.85 -12.24 -2.61
CA LEU A 22 -3.65 -11.07 -2.99
C LEU A 22 -4.37 -11.30 -4.32
N ALA A 23 -3.72 -11.89 -5.32
CA ALA A 23 -4.35 -12.20 -6.59
C ALA A 23 -5.52 -13.21 -6.49
N SER A 24 -5.56 -14.03 -5.44
CA SER A 24 -6.57 -15.09 -5.25
C SER A 24 -7.71 -14.74 -4.29
N VAL A 25 -7.60 -13.69 -3.49
CA VAL A 25 -8.63 -13.31 -2.49
C VAL A 25 -9.67 -12.37 -3.06
N THR A 26 -10.88 -12.40 -2.50
CA THR A 26 -11.94 -11.44 -2.81
C THR A 26 -11.55 -10.02 -2.40
N ASP A 27 -12.26 -9.03 -2.93
CA ASP A 27 -11.97 -7.62 -2.64
C ASP A 27 -12.21 -7.27 -1.16
N GLU A 28 -13.23 -7.85 -0.53
CA GLU A 28 -13.53 -7.63 0.89
C GLU A 28 -12.36 -8.12 1.75
N ARG A 29 -11.90 -9.36 1.48
CA ARG A 29 -10.79 -9.94 2.23
C ARG A 29 -9.48 -9.21 1.95
N MET A 30 -9.28 -8.72 0.74
CA MET A 30 -8.15 -7.86 0.41
C MET A 30 -8.17 -6.61 1.29
N LEU A 31 -9.30 -5.88 1.38
CA LEU A 31 -9.41 -4.65 2.17
C LEU A 31 -9.10 -4.87 3.66
N GLU A 32 -9.53 -6.00 4.22
CA GLU A 32 -9.21 -6.39 5.60
C GLU A 32 -7.69 -6.59 5.79
N VAL A 33 -7.06 -7.36 4.90
CA VAL A 33 -5.62 -7.64 4.97
C VAL A 33 -4.80 -6.37 4.75
N LEU A 34 -5.26 -5.48 3.87
CA LEU A 34 -4.60 -4.20 3.59
C LEU A 34 -4.52 -3.30 4.81
N GLN A 35 -5.40 -3.43 5.80
CA GLN A 35 -5.35 -2.61 7.01
C GLN A 35 -3.99 -2.75 7.72
N SER A 36 -3.49 -3.98 7.83
CA SER A 36 -2.19 -4.27 8.43
C SER A 36 -1.05 -4.32 7.42
N LEU A 37 -1.31 -4.83 6.21
CA LEU A 37 -0.28 -5.10 5.22
C LEU A 37 0.31 -3.81 4.65
N LEU A 38 -0.52 -2.81 4.39
CA LEU A 38 -0.11 -1.63 3.64
C LEU A 38 0.94 -0.79 4.41
N PRO A 39 0.77 -0.49 5.71
CA PRO A 39 1.83 0.17 6.49
C PRO A 39 3.12 -0.65 6.57
N GLN A 40 3.02 -1.98 6.74
CA GLN A 40 4.19 -2.87 6.80
C GLN A 40 4.93 -2.91 5.47
N LEU A 41 4.21 -3.05 4.36
CA LEU A 41 4.76 -3.07 3.01
C LEU A 41 5.55 -1.81 2.70
N LEU A 42 5.04 -0.64 3.12
CA LEU A 42 5.74 0.63 2.91
C LEU A 42 7.03 0.72 3.74
N LYS A 43 7.07 0.17 4.95
CA LYS A 43 8.29 0.12 5.78
C LYS A 43 9.42 -0.71 5.16
N LEU A 44 9.09 -1.64 4.26
CA LEU A 44 10.08 -2.48 3.58
C LEU A 44 10.87 -1.74 2.50
N PHE A 45 10.47 -0.52 2.10
CA PHE A 45 11.23 0.19 1.08
C PHE A 45 12.66 0.48 1.57
N PRO A 46 13.69 0.01 0.85
CA PRO A 46 15.06 0.25 1.26
C PRO A 46 15.38 1.74 1.20
N ASN A 47 16.11 2.23 2.20
CA ASN A 47 16.57 3.62 2.24
C ASN A 47 17.71 3.89 1.25
N GLU A 48 18.47 2.86 0.89
CA GLU A 48 19.57 2.92 -0.08
C GLU A 48 19.41 1.86 -1.16
N MET A 49 19.73 2.22 -2.40
CA MET A 49 19.61 1.35 -3.58
C MET A 49 20.96 0.89 -4.12
N SER A 50 22.00 0.90 -3.29
CA SER A 50 23.38 0.57 -3.69
C SER A 50 23.58 -0.92 -3.99
N ALA A 51 22.76 -1.80 -3.40
CA ALA A 51 22.84 -3.24 -3.58
C ALA A 51 21.81 -3.76 -4.61
N PRO A 52 22.17 -4.73 -5.49
CA PRO A 52 21.23 -5.33 -6.45
C PRO A 52 19.97 -5.91 -5.80
N LEU A 53 20.11 -6.56 -4.64
CA LEU A 53 18.97 -7.12 -3.90
C LEU A 53 18.02 -6.03 -3.35
N ALA A 54 18.53 -4.84 -2.99
CA ALA A 54 17.67 -3.73 -2.58
C ALA A 54 16.84 -3.20 -3.76
N VAL A 55 17.42 -3.18 -4.97
CA VAL A 55 16.68 -2.84 -6.20
C VAL A 55 15.59 -3.87 -6.47
N GLN A 56 15.92 -5.16 -6.38
CA GLN A 56 14.97 -6.24 -6.58
C GLN A 56 13.82 -6.21 -5.55
N LEU A 57 14.13 -5.92 -4.27
CA LEU A 57 13.12 -5.75 -3.23
C LEU A 57 12.16 -4.62 -3.55
N LYS A 58 12.67 -3.45 -3.93
CA LYS A 58 11.83 -2.32 -4.38
C LYS A 58 10.92 -2.73 -5.52
N ASP A 59 11.45 -3.40 -6.55
CA ASP A 59 10.65 -3.80 -7.71
C ASP A 59 9.51 -4.74 -7.32
N LYS A 60 9.75 -5.66 -6.37
CA LYS A 60 8.71 -6.53 -5.81
C LYS A 60 7.68 -5.76 -4.99
N ILE A 61 8.09 -4.80 -4.17
CA ILE A 61 7.17 -3.91 -3.45
C ILE A 61 6.30 -3.14 -4.44
N LEU A 62 6.88 -2.63 -5.53
CA LEU A 62 6.15 -1.91 -6.57
C LEU A 62 5.14 -2.80 -7.31
N GLN A 63 5.46 -4.07 -7.55
CA GLN A 63 4.51 -5.03 -8.12
C GLN A 63 3.30 -5.23 -7.20
N VAL A 64 3.53 -5.41 -5.89
CA VAL A 64 2.45 -5.52 -4.90
C VAL A 64 1.61 -4.23 -4.86
N ILE A 65 2.24 -3.06 -4.78
CA ILE A 65 1.56 -1.77 -4.79
C ILE A 65 0.73 -1.58 -6.07
N SER A 66 1.28 -1.94 -7.23
CA SER A 66 0.57 -1.83 -8.51
C SER A 66 -0.67 -2.72 -8.55
N HIS A 67 -0.55 -3.97 -8.10
CA HIS A 67 -1.69 -4.88 -7.99
C HIS A 67 -2.78 -4.33 -7.06
N VAL A 68 -2.39 -3.89 -5.87
CA VAL A 68 -3.30 -3.31 -4.87
C VAL A 68 -3.99 -2.07 -5.43
N LYS A 69 -3.23 -1.14 -6.04
CA LYS A 69 -3.78 0.09 -6.62
C LYS A 69 -4.81 -0.19 -7.71
N THR A 70 -4.50 -1.09 -8.64
CA THR A 70 -5.42 -1.46 -9.73
C THR A 70 -6.74 -1.98 -9.18
N ARG A 71 -6.70 -2.85 -8.16
CA ARG A 71 -7.92 -3.36 -7.52
C ARG A 71 -8.67 -2.28 -6.75
N LEU A 72 -7.97 -1.44 -5.98
CA LEU A 72 -8.59 -0.33 -5.24
C LEU A 72 -9.33 0.64 -6.16
N GLN A 73 -8.80 0.91 -7.36
CA GLN A 73 -9.45 1.78 -8.35
C GLN A 73 -10.73 1.19 -8.92
N ALA A 74 -10.86 -0.13 -8.96
CA ALA A 74 -12.08 -0.81 -9.38
C ALA A 74 -13.16 -0.83 -8.29
N LEU A 75 -12.80 -0.53 -7.04
CA LEU A 75 -13.72 -0.56 -5.92
C LEU A 75 -14.45 0.78 -5.74
N PRO A 76 -15.77 0.76 -5.46
CA PRO A 76 -16.54 1.98 -5.27
C PRO A 76 -16.13 2.71 -3.98
N HIS A 77 -15.96 1.96 -2.89
CA HIS A 77 -15.71 2.52 -1.55
C HIS A 77 -14.62 1.75 -0.79
N PRO A 78 -13.36 1.78 -1.25
CA PRO A 78 -12.28 1.11 -0.54
C PRO A 78 -12.01 1.76 0.82
N LYS A 79 -11.91 0.94 1.87
CA LYS A 79 -11.46 1.36 3.19
C LYS A 79 -9.96 1.14 3.31
N LEU A 80 -9.18 2.22 3.44
CA LEU A 80 -7.73 2.17 3.61
C LEU A 80 -7.33 2.56 5.04
N PRO A 81 -6.17 2.07 5.54
CA PRO A 81 -5.72 2.32 6.91
C PRO A 81 -5.13 3.72 7.07
N ILE A 82 -5.93 4.77 6.94
CA ILE A 82 -5.47 6.17 6.92
C ILE A 82 -4.75 6.55 8.21
N GLN A 83 -5.26 6.12 9.36
CA GLN A 83 -4.61 6.40 10.64
C GLN A 83 -3.20 5.79 10.69
N ALA A 84 -3.06 4.50 10.38
CA ALA A 84 -1.76 3.84 10.41
C ALA A 84 -0.78 4.42 9.35
N LEU A 85 -1.29 4.90 8.21
CA LEU A 85 -0.48 5.62 7.23
C LEU A 85 -0.04 7.00 7.73
N GLY A 86 -0.90 7.69 8.47
CA GLY A 86 -0.56 8.96 9.13
C GLY A 86 0.49 8.78 10.22
N GLU A 87 0.37 7.72 11.03
CA GLU A 87 1.34 7.33 12.05
C GLU A 87 2.68 6.96 11.42
N LEU A 88 2.67 6.19 10.32
CA LEU A 88 3.85 5.88 9.53
C LEU A 88 4.59 7.15 9.11
N LEU A 89 3.86 8.15 8.58
CA LEU A 89 4.43 9.43 8.15
C LEU A 89 5.05 10.28 9.28
N GLN A 90 4.85 9.94 10.56
CA GLN A 90 5.54 10.60 11.67
C GLN A 90 6.94 10.02 11.92
N GLU A 91 7.30 8.90 11.29
CA GLU A 91 8.60 8.25 11.50
C GLU A 91 9.74 9.03 10.80
N THR A 92 10.83 9.29 11.54
CA THR A 92 11.93 10.17 11.08
C THR A 92 12.88 9.54 10.07
N LYS A 93 12.79 8.22 9.82
CA LYS A 93 13.75 7.45 9.00
C LYS A 93 13.07 6.60 7.94
N LEU A 94 12.12 7.21 7.23
CA LEU A 94 11.46 6.56 6.11
C LEU A 94 12.13 6.89 4.79
N SER A 95 12.10 5.93 3.87
CA SER A 95 12.51 6.18 2.50
C SER A 95 11.57 7.19 1.84
N VAL A 96 12.09 7.91 0.85
CA VAL A 96 11.27 8.83 0.02
C VAL A 96 10.12 8.08 -0.66
N PHE A 97 10.33 6.82 -1.04
CA PHE A 97 9.28 5.96 -1.61
C PHE A 97 8.15 5.71 -0.60
N THR A 98 8.48 5.40 0.65
CA THR A 98 7.48 5.22 1.71
C THR A 98 6.59 6.45 1.84
N HIS A 99 7.19 7.64 1.96
CA HIS A 99 6.45 8.90 2.04
C HIS A 99 5.52 9.10 0.85
N ASN A 100 6.06 8.98 -0.37
CA ASN A 100 5.30 9.21 -1.59
C ASN A 100 4.11 8.25 -1.74
N PHE A 101 4.33 6.97 -1.45
CA PHE A 101 3.25 5.98 -1.55
C PHE A 101 2.22 6.13 -0.42
N ALA A 102 2.64 6.44 0.81
CA ALA A 102 1.71 6.73 1.90
C ALA A 102 0.79 7.91 1.53
N PHE A 103 1.35 9.02 1.01
CA PHE A 103 0.55 10.14 0.52
C PHE A 103 -0.35 9.75 -0.66
N MET A 104 0.13 8.93 -1.61
CA MET A 104 -0.70 8.44 -2.72
C MET A 104 -1.93 7.67 -2.23
N PHE A 105 -1.76 6.78 -1.24
CA PHE A 105 -2.87 5.99 -0.69
C PHE A 105 -3.83 6.84 0.14
N ILE A 106 -3.32 7.79 0.93
CA ILE A 106 -4.15 8.78 1.63
C ILE A 106 -4.97 9.60 0.63
N GLY A 107 -4.32 10.14 -0.41
CA GLY A 107 -4.99 10.91 -1.46
C GLY A 107 -6.03 10.10 -2.24
N THR A 108 -5.77 8.80 -2.47
CA THR A 108 -6.74 7.88 -3.10
C THR A 108 -7.98 7.74 -2.23
N SER A 109 -7.80 7.50 -0.93
CA SER A 109 -8.91 7.39 0.02
C SER A 109 -9.75 8.66 0.08
N TYR A 110 -9.10 9.82 0.09
CA TYR A 110 -9.78 11.11 0.09
C TYR A 110 -10.63 11.31 -1.17
N LYS A 111 -10.13 10.94 -2.35
CA LYS A 111 -10.90 11.00 -3.60
C LYS A 111 -12.17 10.14 -3.55
N HIS A 112 -12.08 8.91 -3.03
CA HIS A 112 -13.25 8.05 -2.86
C HIS A 112 -14.23 8.60 -1.81
N PHE A 113 -13.72 9.23 -0.75
CA PHE A 113 -14.56 9.90 0.23
C PHE A 113 -15.35 11.06 -0.39
N GLU A 114 -14.69 11.92 -1.17
CA GLU A 114 -15.33 13.07 -1.84
C GLU A 114 -16.36 12.63 -2.89
N ALA A 115 -16.03 11.62 -3.71
CA ALA A 115 -16.97 11.05 -4.67
C ALA A 115 -18.26 10.56 -3.98
N ARG A 116 -18.10 9.81 -2.88
CA ARG A 116 -19.23 9.38 -2.06
C ARG A 116 -20.02 10.57 -1.52
N LYS A 117 -19.35 11.60 -0.97
CA LYS A 117 -20.02 12.78 -0.43
C LYS A 117 -20.88 13.48 -1.49
N ALA A 118 -20.40 13.59 -2.73
CA ALA A 118 -21.16 14.14 -3.85
C ALA A 118 -22.42 13.32 -4.16
N ASP A 119 -22.31 12.00 -4.20
CA ASP A 119 -23.46 11.08 -4.40
C ASP A 119 -24.52 11.27 -3.30
N TRP A 120 -24.10 11.40 -2.05
CA TRP A 120 -24.99 11.62 -0.90
C TRP A 120 -25.71 12.96 -0.98
N HIS A 121 -25.03 14.04 -1.37
CA HIS A 121 -25.68 15.33 -1.56
C HIS A 121 -26.74 15.26 -2.67
N GLN A 122 -26.46 14.58 -3.78
CA GLN A 122 -27.43 14.44 -4.87
C GLN A 122 -28.65 13.60 -4.47
N PHE A 123 -28.47 12.57 -3.64
CA PHE A 123 -29.59 11.80 -3.08
C PHE A 123 -30.49 12.64 -2.17
N CYS A 124 -29.91 13.50 -1.31
CA CYS A 124 -30.68 14.30 -0.36
C CYS A 124 -31.49 15.45 -0.99
N TRP A 125 -31.12 15.92 -2.19
CA TRP A 125 -31.83 16.99 -2.91
C TRP A 125 -32.88 16.47 -3.91
N ASN A 126 -32.91 15.16 -4.18
CA ASN A 126 -33.87 14.51 -5.09
C ASN A 126 -35.01 13.79 -4.34
N GLN A 127 -35.18 14.05 -3.05
CA GLN A 127 -36.32 13.62 -2.22
C GLN A 127 -36.99 14.84 -1.59
#